data_AF-A0ABC9AM49-F1
#
_entry.id   AF-A0ABC9AM49-F1
#
_cell.length_a   1.000
_cell.length_b   1.000
_cell.length_c   1.000
_cell.angle_alpha   90.00
_cell.angle_beta   90.00
_cell.angle_gamma   90.00
#
_symmetry.space_group_name_H-M   'P 1'
#
loop_
_entity.id
_entity.type
_entity.pdbx_description
1 polymer ?
#
loop_
_entity_poly.entity_id
_entity_poly.type
_entity_poly.pdbx_seq_one_letter_code
_entity_poly.pdbx_strand_id
1 'polypeptide(L)'
;MASAGNFNISKRTQLLLSTCFLLPLSLDAYAQETKNPAAVDSSRLSFSFNFSNASSYTRSDLLLQGNASMEDNLIDLTCDSVRRNLSYCAGRISYNHPVPFYDDTTLASFNTSFTFVIQVIDNNKTSADGVAFFLSGYPSRPPVHSDGGHLGLYNLDAPAIYGGAGQFVAIEFDTHKNLWDPDDKHIGIDINSVNSYNTTSLPNNFTLNGNGTMTATITFDNNTSMLVASLRFHDYPFMEPVVVSYVLQNPKSLLLQEVAVGLSASTGASIELHRILAWSFNSTLAAAPLPHRERKSIFMAAVAAPILAVFI
;
A
#
# COMPACT_ATOMS: atom_id res chain seq x y z
N MET A 1 -1.29 83.55 -88.93
CA MET A 1 -1.53 82.09 -88.83
C MET A 1 -0.23 81.44 -88.37
N ALA A 2 -0.28 80.67 -87.26
CA ALA A 2 0.69 79.71 -86.68
C ALA A 2 2.19 80.10 -86.63
N SER A 3 2.86 80.29 -85.47
CA SER A 3 3.12 79.45 -84.28
C SER A 3 4.40 78.57 -84.38
N ALA A 4 5.06 78.47 -83.22
CA ALA A 4 6.17 77.60 -82.77
C ALA A 4 7.59 78.18 -82.97
N GLY A 5 8.45 78.36 -81.96
CA GLY A 5 8.53 77.75 -80.64
C GLY A 5 9.74 76.81 -80.60
N ASN A 6 10.88 77.24 -80.04
CA ASN A 6 12.09 76.43 -79.89
C ASN A 6 12.55 76.44 -78.42
N PHE A 7 12.75 75.24 -77.86
CA PHE A 7 13.17 74.99 -76.48
C PHE A 7 14.61 74.47 -76.42
N ASN A 8 15.26 74.79 -75.30
CA ASN A 8 16.69 74.68 -75.01
C ASN A 8 17.07 73.29 -74.44
N ILE A 9 18.29 72.80 -74.70
CA ILE A 9 18.83 71.55 -74.14
C ILE A 9 19.92 71.86 -73.10
N SER A 10 19.80 71.28 -71.91
CA SER A 10 20.90 71.16 -70.94
C SER A 10 20.85 69.78 -70.26
N LYS A 11 21.97 69.06 -70.29
CA LYS A 11 22.16 67.73 -69.70
C LYS A 11 22.65 67.87 -68.25
N ARG A 12 22.04 67.15 -67.31
CA ARG A 12 22.67 66.77 -66.02
C ARG A 12 22.35 65.32 -65.66
N THR A 13 23.42 64.62 -65.29
CA THR A 13 23.53 63.22 -64.89
C THR A 13 22.99 63.01 -63.46
N GLN A 14 22.27 61.92 -63.19
CA GLN A 14 21.85 61.52 -61.83
C GLN A 14 22.48 60.18 -61.42
N LEU A 15 22.91 60.13 -60.16
CA LEU A 15 23.52 59.02 -59.43
C LEU A 15 22.40 58.28 -58.66
N LEU A 16 22.30 56.96 -58.78
CA LEU A 16 21.36 56.12 -58.02
C LEU A 16 22.07 55.46 -56.83
N LEU A 17 21.65 55.80 -55.60
CA LEU A 17 21.94 55.03 -54.38
C LEU A 17 20.83 54.00 -54.17
N SER A 18 21.19 52.72 -54.14
CA SER A 18 20.29 51.61 -53.80
C SER A 18 20.41 51.31 -52.31
N THR A 19 19.37 51.60 -51.53
CA THR A 19 19.26 51.18 -50.12
C THR A 19 18.58 49.81 -50.04
N CYS A 20 19.31 48.79 -49.60
CA CYS A 20 18.73 47.49 -49.24
C CYS A 20 18.12 47.56 -47.83
N PHE A 21 16.81 47.36 -47.72
CA PHE A 21 16.16 47.06 -46.44
C PHE A 21 16.33 45.57 -46.12
N LEU A 22 17.04 45.25 -45.04
CA LEU A 22 17.03 43.90 -44.45
C LEU A 22 15.85 43.82 -43.46
N LEU A 23 14.84 43.03 -43.81
CA LEU A 23 13.78 42.64 -42.88
C LEU A 23 14.34 41.58 -41.92
N PRO A 24 14.13 41.69 -40.59
CA PRO A 24 14.49 40.61 -39.68
C PRO A 24 13.52 39.44 -39.90
N LEU A 25 14.05 38.28 -40.28
CA LEU A 25 13.36 37.00 -40.22
C LEU A 25 13.21 36.64 -38.73
N SER A 26 12.03 36.83 -38.15
CA SER A 26 11.68 36.18 -36.89
C SER A 26 11.47 34.69 -37.18
N LEU A 27 12.42 33.85 -36.79
CA LEU A 27 12.16 32.43 -36.64
C LEU A 27 11.24 32.27 -35.42
N ASP A 28 9.94 32.15 -35.68
CA ASP A 28 9.03 31.55 -34.71
C ASP A 28 9.43 30.08 -34.61
N ALA A 29 10.31 29.77 -33.64
CA ALA A 29 10.54 28.41 -33.23
C ALA A 29 9.22 27.88 -32.67
N TYR A 30 8.50 27.14 -33.50
CA TYR A 30 7.37 26.31 -33.08
C TYR A 30 7.93 25.30 -32.07
N ALA A 31 7.88 25.66 -30.78
CA ALA A 31 8.10 24.72 -29.71
C ALA A 31 6.95 23.72 -29.82
N GLN A 32 7.24 22.57 -30.44
CA GLN A 32 6.38 21.40 -30.29
C GLN A 32 6.32 21.11 -28.80
N GLU A 33 5.18 21.43 -28.21
CA GLU A 33 4.78 20.99 -26.90
C GLU A 33 4.77 19.46 -26.97
N THR A 34 5.90 18.85 -26.61
CA THR A 34 5.96 17.42 -26.37
C THR A 34 5.04 17.20 -25.20
N LYS A 35 3.85 16.69 -25.52
CA LYS A 35 2.89 16.15 -24.57
C LYS A 35 3.68 15.19 -23.69
N ASN A 36 4.06 15.66 -22.50
CA ASN A 36 4.69 14.83 -21.49
C ASN A 36 3.84 13.56 -21.42
N PRO A 37 4.43 12.35 -21.49
CA PRO A 37 3.65 11.17 -21.16
C PRO A 37 3.09 11.42 -19.76
N ALA A 38 1.78 11.23 -19.63
CA ALA A 38 1.08 11.32 -18.36
C ALA A 38 1.92 10.62 -17.28
N ALA A 39 1.95 11.20 -16.07
CA ALA A 39 2.52 10.55 -14.91
C ALA A 39 2.11 9.07 -14.92
N VAL A 40 3.11 8.17 -14.87
CA VAL A 40 2.91 6.73 -14.91
C VAL A 40 1.88 6.38 -13.85
N ASP A 41 0.81 5.71 -14.28
CA ASP A 41 -0.34 5.34 -13.47
C ASP A 41 0.11 4.62 -12.21
N SER A 42 -0.18 5.21 -11.04
CA SER A 42 0.02 4.53 -9.77
C SER A 42 -0.85 3.27 -9.77
N SER A 43 -0.27 2.07 -9.75
CA SER A 43 -1.10 0.87 -9.68
C SER A 43 -1.81 0.85 -8.32
N ARG A 44 -3.14 0.98 -8.37
CA ARG A 44 -4.02 0.94 -7.19
C ARG A 44 -4.74 -0.39 -7.16
N LEU A 45 -4.72 -1.02 -5.99
CA LEU A 45 -5.48 -2.23 -5.69
C LEU A 45 -6.39 -1.93 -4.51
N SER A 46 -7.68 -2.21 -4.64
CA SER A 46 -8.61 -2.07 -3.53
C SER A 46 -9.74 -3.07 -3.57
N PHE A 47 -10.21 -3.46 -2.39
CA PHE A 47 -11.43 -4.23 -2.21
C PHE A 47 -12.12 -3.85 -0.90
N SER A 48 -13.41 -4.15 -0.81
CA SER A 48 -14.20 -3.96 0.41
C SER A 48 -15.26 -5.04 0.49
N PHE A 49 -15.03 -6.00 1.38
CA PHE A 49 -15.90 -7.16 1.60
C PHE A 49 -16.77 -6.91 2.83
N ASN A 50 -18.08 -7.05 2.65
CA ASN A 50 -19.04 -7.13 3.72
C ASN A 50 -19.65 -8.53 3.69
N PHE A 51 -19.30 -9.37 4.66
CA PHE A 51 -19.69 -10.78 4.63
C PHE A 51 -21.19 -10.99 4.86
N SER A 52 -21.90 -10.00 5.41
CA SER A 52 -23.38 -9.99 5.47
C SER A 52 -24.06 -9.66 4.14
N ASN A 53 -23.29 -9.21 3.14
CA ASN A 53 -23.78 -8.87 1.81
C ASN A 53 -22.96 -9.62 0.74
N ALA A 54 -23.47 -10.77 0.29
CA ALA A 54 -22.83 -11.61 -0.72
C ALA A 54 -22.56 -10.90 -2.06
N SER A 55 -23.20 -9.76 -2.35
CA SER A 55 -22.91 -8.97 -3.56
C SER A 55 -21.64 -8.13 -3.46
N SER A 56 -21.04 -8.01 -2.27
CA SER A 56 -19.85 -7.19 -2.04
C SER A 56 -18.52 -7.88 -2.38
N TYR A 57 -18.53 -9.18 -2.66
CA TYR A 57 -17.34 -9.97 -2.96
C TYR A 57 -17.65 -11.09 -3.96
N THR A 58 -16.64 -11.51 -4.73
CA THR A 58 -16.71 -12.76 -5.49
C THR A 58 -16.04 -13.87 -4.70
N ARG A 59 -16.64 -15.06 -4.66
CA ARG A 59 -16.05 -16.20 -3.95
C ARG A 59 -14.63 -16.56 -4.43
N SER A 60 -14.32 -16.31 -5.70
CA SER A 60 -12.99 -16.52 -6.29
C SER A 60 -11.92 -15.55 -5.80
N ASP A 61 -12.32 -14.41 -5.22
CA ASP A 61 -11.40 -13.40 -4.66
C ASP A 61 -10.96 -13.75 -3.24
N LEU A 62 -11.54 -14.80 -2.66
CA LEU A 62 -11.30 -15.24 -1.29
C LEU A 62 -10.69 -16.64 -1.28
N LEU A 63 -9.53 -16.77 -0.64
CA LEU A 63 -8.89 -18.05 -0.37
C LEU A 63 -9.03 -18.36 1.12
N LEU A 64 -9.76 -19.43 1.43
CA LEU A 64 -9.89 -19.95 2.79
C LEU A 64 -8.96 -21.14 2.95
N GLN A 65 -8.17 -21.16 4.02
CA GLN A 65 -7.19 -22.21 4.32
C GLN A 65 -7.32 -22.69 5.76
N GLY A 66 -6.85 -23.91 6.03
CA GLY A 66 -6.94 -24.52 7.35
C GLY A 66 -8.39 -24.76 7.76
N ASN A 67 -8.74 -24.35 8.98
CA ASN A 67 -10.08 -24.53 9.55
C ASN A 67 -11.09 -23.45 9.16
N ALA A 68 -10.67 -22.40 8.44
CA ALA A 68 -11.55 -21.28 8.12
C ALA A 68 -12.75 -21.73 7.26
N SER A 69 -13.96 -21.26 7.61
CA SER A 69 -15.18 -21.46 6.84
C SER A 69 -15.96 -20.17 6.64
N MET A 70 -16.78 -20.21 5.59
CA MET A 70 -17.72 -19.15 5.26
C MET A 70 -19.09 -19.56 5.76
N GLU A 71 -19.71 -18.68 6.55
CA GLU A 71 -21.09 -18.79 7.01
C GLU A 71 -21.97 -17.80 6.21
N ASP A 72 -23.28 -17.81 6.45
CA ASP A 72 -24.24 -17.00 5.67
C ASP A 72 -23.96 -15.49 5.71
N ASN A 73 -23.38 -14.98 6.81
CA ASN A 73 -23.18 -13.55 7.04
C ASN A 73 -21.80 -13.17 7.60
N LEU A 74 -20.87 -14.13 7.73
CA LEU A 74 -19.56 -13.94 8.34
C LEU A 74 -18.55 -15.01 7.88
N ILE A 75 -17.29 -14.82 8.25
CA ILE A 75 -16.23 -15.84 8.12
C ILE A 75 -15.82 -16.28 9.53
N ASP A 76 -15.88 -17.57 9.82
CA ASP A 76 -15.20 -18.16 10.98
C ASP A 76 -13.76 -18.51 10.55
N LEU A 77 -12.75 -17.92 11.21
CA LEU A 77 -11.34 -18.20 10.90
C LEU A 77 -10.85 -19.51 11.53
N THR A 78 -11.44 -19.92 12.65
CA THR A 78 -11.13 -21.16 13.36
C THR A 78 -12.28 -22.15 13.25
N CYS A 79 -12.16 -23.33 13.87
CA CYS A 79 -13.28 -24.25 13.98
C CYS A 79 -14.48 -23.53 14.62
N ASP A 80 -15.67 -23.79 14.08
CA ASP A 80 -16.94 -23.26 14.52
C ASP A 80 -17.70 -24.28 15.38
N SER A 81 -18.80 -23.84 16.00
CA SER A 81 -19.59 -24.68 16.91
C SER A 81 -20.21 -25.92 16.23
N VAL A 82 -20.30 -25.96 14.89
CA VAL A 82 -20.75 -27.14 14.15
C VAL A 82 -19.73 -28.28 14.23
N ARG A 83 -18.42 -27.98 14.26
CA ARG A 83 -17.34 -28.98 14.21
C ARG A 83 -17.07 -29.73 15.53
N ARG A 84 -17.80 -29.41 16.61
CA ARG A 84 -17.76 -30.02 17.97
C ARG A 84 -16.42 -29.98 18.72
N ASN A 85 -15.27 -30.06 18.04
CA ASN A 85 -13.96 -29.81 18.61
C ASN A 85 -13.45 -28.43 18.15
N LEU A 86 -13.23 -27.54 19.12
CA LEU A 86 -12.82 -26.16 18.91
C LEU A 86 -11.37 -25.91 19.32
N SER A 87 -10.68 -26.93 19.82
CA SER A 87 -9.30 -26.83 20.29
C SER A 87 -8.31 -27.09 19.16
N TYR A 88 -7.16 -26.43 19.22
CA TYR A 88 -6.03 -26.62 18.29
C TYR A 88 -6.43 -26.42 16.82
N CYS A 89 -7.25 -25.41 16.56
CA CYS A 89 -7.65 -25.04 15.20
C CYS A 89 -6.81 -23.87 14.72
N ALA A 90 -6.51 -23.83 13.43
CA ALA A 90 -5.84 -22.72 12.78
C ALA A 90 -6.42 -22.50 11.39
N GLY A 91 -6.75 -21.26 11.05
CA GLY A 91 -7.28 -20.97 9.73
C GLY A 91 -7.06 -19.54 9.30
N ARG A 92 -7.17 -19.35 7.98
CA ARG A 92 -6.88 -18.09 7.31
C ARG A 92 -7.92 -17.79 6.26
N ILE A 93 -8.19 -16.51 6.07
CA ILE A 93 -8.76 -15.98 4.84
C ILE A 93 -7.80 -14.97 4.22
N SER A 94 -7.55 -15.07 2.92
CA SER A 94 -6.74 -14.11 2.18
C SER A 94 -7.41 -13.66 0.90
N TYR A 95 -7.00 -12.49 0.40
CA TYR A 95 -7.32 -12.08 -0.96
C TYR A 95 -6.60 -13.03 -1.92
N ASN A 96 -7.33 -13.65 -2.85
CA ASN A 96 -6.85 -14.76 -3.66
C ASN A 96 -6.08 -14.33 -4.92
N HIS A 97 -5.51 -13.14 -4.91
CA HIS A 97 -4.69 -12.60 -6.00
C HIS A 97 -3.45 -11.91 -5.41
N PRO A 98 -2.33 -11.87 -6.14
CA PRO A 98 -1.12 -11.22 -5.66
C PRO A 98 -1.36 -9.72 -5.44
N VAL A 99 -0.85 -9.20 -4.33
CA VAL A 99 -0.82 -7.76 -4.04
C VAL A 99 0.61 -7.25 -4.28
N PRO A 100 0.83 -6.34 -5.24
CA PRO A 100 2.14 -5.72 -5.42
C PRO A 100 2.54 -4.90 -4.19
N PHE A 101 3.62 -5.30 -3.51
CA PHE A 101 4.17 -4.60 -2.35
C PHE A 101 5.31 -3.67 -2.74
N TYR A 102 6.17 -4.05 -3.66
CA TYR A 102 7.21 -3.16 -4.22
C TYR A 102 7.62 -3.59 -5.63
N ASP A 103 8.20 -2.64 -6.36
CA ASP A 103 8.94 -2.89 -7.59
C ASP A 103 10.41 -2.42 -7.44
N ASP A 104 11.16 -2.39 -8.54
CA ASP A 104 12.56 -1.96 -8.55
C ASP A 104 12.78 -0.56 -7.96
N THR A 105 11.82 0.35 -8.15
CA THR A 105 11.93 1.78 -7.86
C THR A 105 10.97 2.29 -6.79
N THR A 106 9.89 1.56 -6.50
CA THR A 106 8.79 2.03 -5.65
C THR A 106 8.48 1.01 -4.55
N LEU A 107 7.83 1.47 -3.49
CA LEU A 107 7.30 0.66 -2.38
C LEU A 107 5.85 1.11 -2.18
N ALA A 108 4.95 0.18 -1.92
CA ALA A 108 3.54 0.48 -1.77
C ALA A 108 3.25 1.06 -0.39
N SER A 109 2.36 2.04 -0.33
CA SER A 109 1.62 2.35 0.90
C SER A 109 0.33 1.54 0.90
N PHE A 110 -0.14 1.14 2.08
CA PHE A 110 -1.42 0.46 2.19
C PHE A 110 -2.20 0.89 3.43
N ASN A 111 -3.51 0.68 3.38
CA ASN A 111 -4.38 0.68 4.53
C ASN A 111 -5.32 -0.51 4.46
N THR A 112 -5.68 -1.04 5.61
CA THR A 112 -6.68 -2.10 5.75
C THR A 112 -7.53 -1.83 6.97
N SER A 113 -8.80 -2.25 6.90
CA SER A 113 -9.67 -2.23 8.05
C SER A 113 -10.51 -3.49 8.07
N PHE A 114 -10.70 -4.09 9.23
CA PHE A 114 -11.58 -5.24 9.39
C PHE A 114 -12.34 -5.16 10.69
N THR A 115 -13.58 -5.62 10.64
CA THR A 115 -14.49 -5.69 11.79
C THR A 115 -14.70 -7.14 12.15
N PHE A 116 -14.49 -7.47 13.42
CA PHE A 116 -14.51 -8.83 13.91
C PHE A 116 -15.11 -8.94 15.31
N VAL A 117 -15.42 -10.16 15.68
CA VAL A 117 -15.92 -10.54 17.00
C VAL A 117 -15.05 -11.68 17.50
N ILE A 118 -14.60 -11.57 18.74
CA ILE A 118 -14.02 -12.68 19.50
C ILE A 118 -15.06 -13.10 20.54
N GLN A 119 -15.49 -14.36 20.48
CA GLN A 119 -16.50 -14.91 21.37
C GLN A 119 -15.93 -16.05 22.22
N VAL A 120 -15.93 -15.85 23.54
CA VAL A 120 -15.66 -16.90 24.52
C VAL A 120 -16.88 -17.81 24.59
N ILE A 121 -16.68 -19.13 24.45
CA ILE A 121 -17.76 -20.12 24.54
C ILE A 121 -17.76 -20.85 25.89
N ASP A 122 -16.59 -20.99 26.52
CA ASP A 122 -16.46 -21.65 27.82
C ASP A 122 -16.15 -20.62 28.91
N ASN A 123 -17.20 -20.17 29.61
CA ASN A 123 -17.08 -19.17 30.69
C ASN A 123 -16.19 -19.61 31.86
N ASN A 124 -15.82 -20.90 31.93
CA ASN A 124 -14.94 -21.44 32.97
C ASN A 124 -13.48 -21.60 32.51
N LYS A 125 -13.17 -21.32 31.23
CA LYS A 125 -11.81 -21.34 30.69
C LYS A 125 -11.36 -19.95 30.28
N THR A 126 -10.05 -19.76 30.22
CA THR A 126 -9.44 -18.57 29.62
C THR A 126 -9.70 -18.54 28.11
N SER A 127 -9.73 -17.34 27.55
CA SER A 127 -9.73 -17.06 26.10
C SER A 127 -8.38 -17.41 25.49
N ALA A 128 -8.35 -17.91 24.25
CA ALA A 128 -7.14 -18.04 23.44
C ALA A 128 -7.47 -18.40 21.97
N ASP A 129 -6.64 -18.07 20.98
CA ASP A 129 -5.33 -17.39 21.11
C ASP A 129 -5.29 -16.02 20.40
N GLY A 130 -6.29 -15.69 19.58
CA GLY A 130 -6.42 -14.36 18.98
C GLY A 130 -6.49 -14.33 17.46
N VAL A 131 -6.42 -13.12 16.91
CA VAL A 131 -6.54 -12.83 15.46
C VAL A 131 -5.31 -12.07 14.99
N ALA A 132 -4.86 -12.27 13.76
CA ALA A 132 -3.82 -11.48 13.14
C ALA A 132 -4.19 -11.04 11.73
N PHE A 133 -3.82 -9.82 11.35
CA PHE A 133 -3.69 -9.43 9.94
C PHE A 133 -2.25 -9.70 9.50
N PHE A 134 -2.06 -10.28 8.31
CA PHE A 134 -0.73 -10.63 7.83
C PHE A 134 -0.50 -10.19 6.38
N LEU A 135 0.76 -9.87 6.10
CA LEU A 135 1.36 -9.89 4.76
C LEU A 135 2.36 -11.05 4.74
N SER A 136 2.36 -11.84 3.67
CA SER A 136 3.37 -12.89 3.46
C SER A 136 3.67 -13.09 1.98
N GLY A 137 4.76 -13.76 1.62
CA GLY A 137 5.07 -13.99 0.21
C GLY A 137 3.95 -14.73 -0.53
N TYR A 138 3.61 -14.26 -1.75
CA TYR A 138 2.59 -14.90 -2.57
C TYR A 138 3.18 -16.05 -3.43
N PRO A 139 2.50 -17.21 -3.56
CA PRO A 139 1.30 -17.62 -2.83
C PRO A 139 1.62 -18.06 -1.41
N SER A 140 0.76 -17.69 -0.45
CA SER A 140 0.92 -18.03 0.96
C SER A 140 0.23 -19.33 1.34
N ARG A 141 0.80 -20.05 2.32
CA ARG A 141 0.24 -21.27 2.91
C ARG A 141 0.43 -21.27 4.43
N PRO A 142 -0.54 -21.78 5.20
CA PRO A 142 -0.36 -21.98 6.63
C PRO A 142 0.79 -22.96 6.92
N PRO A 143 1.73 -22.62 7.83
CA PRO A 143 2.67 -23.58 8.36
C PRO A 143 1.94 -24.73 9.03
N VAL A 144 2.56 -25.90 9.02
CA VAL A 144 2.13 -27.02 9.87
C VAL A 144 2.36 -26.67 11.34
N HIS A 145 1.53 -27.22 12.23
CA HIS A 145 1.60 -26.98 13.69
C HIS A 145 1.57 -25.49 14.08
N SER A 146 0.72 -24.72 13.40
CA SER A 146 0.57 -23.27 13.61
C SER A 146 -0.67 -22.89 14.43
N ASP A 147 -1.29 -23.86 15.12
CA ASP A 147 -2.34 -23.63 16.11
C ASP A 147 -1.80 -23.01 17.42
N GLY A 148 -2.69 -22.67 18.35
CA GLY A 148 -2.32 -21.99 19.60
C GLY A 148 -1.75 -20.59 19.36
N GLY A 149 -0.88 -20.11 20.24
CA GLY A 149 -0.19 -18.82 20.14
C GLY A 149 0.70 -18.60 18.90
N HIS A 150 0.70 -19.53 17.93
CA HIS A 150 1.33 -19.31 16.63
C HIS A 150 0.43 -18.62 15.61
N LEU A 151 -0.83 -18.36 15.96
CA LEU A 151 -1.80 -17.56 15.21
C LEU A 151 -2.04 -18.01 13.77
N GLY A 152 -1.79 -19.28 13.47
CA GLY A 152 -1.81 -19.82 12.11
C GLY A 152 -0.70 -19.29 11.22
N LEU A 153 0.31 -18.59 11.74
CA LEU A 153 1.36 -17.85 11.01
C LEU A 153 2.77 -18.39 11.20
N TYR A 154 3.02 -19.05 12.33
CA TYR A 154 4.35 -19.50 12.73
C TYR A 154 4.36 -21.00 13.07
N ASN A 155 5.53 -21.61 13.00
CA ASN A 155 5.81 -22.98 13.40
C ASN A 155 7.08 -22.97 14.27
N LEU A 156 6.92 -23.22 15.58
CA LEU A 156 8.03 -23.28 16.54
C LEU A 156 8.98 -24.46 16.29
N ASP A 157 8.53 -25.53 15.64
CA ASP A 157 9.37 -26.70 15.34
C ASP A 157 10.36 -26.42 14.19
N ALA A 158 10.09 -25.37 13.40
CA ALA A 158 10.88 -25.03 12.21
C ALA A 158 11.14 -23.51 12.07
N PRO A 159 11.72 -22.86 13.09
CA PRO A 159 11.84 -21.40 13.16
C PRO A 159 12.79 -20.81 12.10
N ALA A 160 13.65 -21.64 11.51
CA ALA A 160 14.69 -21.24 10.57
C ALA A 160 14.27 -21.25 9.07
N ILE A 161 13.00 -21.54 8.76
CA ILE A 161 12.55 -21.79 7.36
C ILE A 161 11.86 -20.57 6.71
N TYR A 162 11.78 -19.41 7.37
CA TYR A 162 11.12 -18.22 6.79
C TYR A 162 12.00 -17.49 5.76
N GLY A 163 12.28 -18.15 4.64
CA GLY A 163 12.69 -17.54 3.38
C GLY A 163 11.56 -17.65 2.36
N GLY A 164 11.45 -16.66 1.47
CA GLY A 164 10.43 -16.68 0.40
C GLY A 164 9.01 -16.58 0.94
N ALA A 165 8.13 -17.51 0.54
CA ALA A 165 6.71 -17.50 0.90
C ALA A 165 6.43 -17.69 2.41
N GLY A 166 7.42 -18.15 3.19
CA GLY A 166 7.30 -18.22 4.65
C GLY A 166 7.47 -16.85 5.33
N GLN A 167 8.12 -15.88 4.68
CA GLN A 167 8.32 -14.57 5.27
C GLN A 167 6.99 -13.87 5.52
N PHE A 168 6.83 -13.26 6.69
CA PHE A 168 5.63 -12.52 7.04
C PHE A 168 5.92 -11.30 7.92
N VAL A 169 5.03 -10.32 7.77
CA VAL A 169 4.81 -9.25 8.73
C VAL A 169 3.36 -9.37 9.18
N ALA A 170 3.11 -9.39 10.48
CA ALA A 170 1.78 -9.50 11.02
C ALA A 170 1.51 -8.48 12.12
N ILE A 171 0.22 -8.22 12.32
CA ILE A 171 -0.31 -7.43 13.41
C ILE A 171 -1.25 -8.35 14.16
N GLU A 172 -0.83 -8.78 15.34
CA GLU A 172 -1.60 -9.67 16.20
C GLU A 172 -2.48 -8.89 17.18
N PHE A 173 -3.62 -9.48 17.49
CA PHE A 173 -4.58 -9.08 18.51
C PHE A 173 -4.70 -10.28 19.45
N ASP A 174 -3.73 -10.37 20.35
CA ASP A 174 -3.49 -11.52 21.21
C ASP A 174 -4.41 -11.49 22.44
N THR A 175 -5.04 -12.62 22.72
CA THR A 175 -5.99 -12.79 23.82
C THR A 175 -5.44 -13.68 24.93
N HIS A 176 -4.22 -14.21 24.79
CA HIS A 176 -3.64 -15.21 25.67
C HIS A 176 -2.11 -15.11 25.83
N LYS A 177 -1.67 -14.86 27.07
CA LYS A 177 -0.25 -14.90 27.41
C LYS A 177 0.42 -16.26 27.22
N ASN A 178 1.32 -16.35 26.25
CA ASN A 178 2.35 -17.38 26.16
C ASN A 178 3.67 -16.96 26.86
N LEU A 179 4.66 -17.85 26.82
CA LEU A 179 5.95 -17.64 27.50
C LEU A 179 6.81 -16.54 26.87
N TRP A 180 6.56 -16.20 25.59
CA TRP A 180 7.27 -15.16 24.87
C TRP A 180 6.62 -13.78 25.01
N ASP A 181 5.40 -13.70 25.56
CA ASP A 181 4.65 -12.45 25.60
C ASP A 181 5.00 -11.57 26.80
N PRO A 182 5.06 -10.25 26.58
CA PRO A 182 5.41 -9.30 27.63
C PRO A 182 4.31 -9.19 28.70
N ASP A 183 3.04 -9.18 28.32
CA ASP A 183 1.89 -9.02 29.21
C ASP A 183 0.76 -10.03 28.91
N ASP A 184 -0.48 -9.76 29.33
CA ASP A 184 -1.58 -10.74 29.22
C ASP A 184 -2.24 -10.76 27.85
N LYS A 185 -2.76 -9.61 27.42
CA LYS A 185 -3.44 -9.42 26.14
C LYS A 185 -2.92 -8.15 25.54
N HIS A 186 -2.49 -8.19 24.28
CA HIS A 186 -1.86 -7.06 23.63
C HIS A 186 -2.20 -7.00 22.14
N ILE A 187 -1.89 -5.85 21.55
CA ILE A 187 -1.70 -5.74 20.10
C ILE A 187 -0.20 -5.76 19.85
N GLY A 188 0.24 -6.59 18.90
CA GLY A 188 1.65 -6.81 18.59
C GLY A 188 1.98 -6.53 17.12
N ILE A 189 3.26 -6.30 16.83
CA ILE A 189 3.80 -6.25 15.48
C ILE A 189 4.89 -7.30 15.36
N ASP A 190 4.61 -8.29 14.52
CA ASP A 190 5.43 -9.48 14.33
C ASP A 190 6.15 -9.46 13.00
N ILE A 191 7.41 -9.89 13.01
CA ILE A 191 8.22 -10.00 11.80
C ILE A 191 8.93 -11.35 11.84
N ASN A 192 8.45 -12.29 11.01
CA ASN A 192 8.99 -13.65 10.89
C ASN A 192 9.09 -14.43 12.21
N SER A 193 8.35 -14.04 13.24
CA SER A 193 8.41 -14.58 14.61
C SER A 193 7.13 -14.21 15.37
N VAL A 194 6.72 -15.04 16.34
CA VAL A 194 5.66 -14.72 17.32
C VAL A 194 6.14 -13.79 18.44
N ASN A 195 7.45 -13.50 18.49
CA ASN A 195 7.97 -12.50 19.41
C ASN A 195 7.88 -11.12 18.76
N SER A 196 6.90 -10.34 19.22
CA SER A 196 6.60 -9.01 18.73
C SER A 196 7.77 -8.02 18.91
N TYR A 197 8.02 -7.22 17.87
CA TYR A 197 8.99 -6.13 17.90
C TYR A 197 8.51 -4.93 18.73
N ASN A 198 7.20 -4.74 18.81
CA ASN A 198 6.58 -3.78 19.70
C ASN A 198 5.17 -4.26 20.06
N THR A 199 4.74 -3.98 21.29
CA THR A 199 3.40 -4.33 21.76
C THR A 199 2.73 -3.16 22.45
N THR A 200 1.41 -3.22 22.60
CA THR A 200 0.65 -2.33 23.48
C THR A 200 -0.42 -3.14 24.17
N SER A 201 -0.40 -3.16 25.50
CA SER A 201 -1.35 -3.92 26.32
C SER A 201 -2.78 -3.47 26.06
N LEU A 202 -3.70 -4.42 25.99
CA LEU A 202 -5.12 -4.14 25.95
C LEU A 202 -5.63 -3.78 27.36
N PRO A 203 -6.70 -2.96 27.48
CA PRO A 203 -7.21 -2.53 28.77
C PRO A 203 -7.79 -3.69 29.61
N ASN A 204 -7.40 -3.84 30.87
CA ASN A 204 -7.94 -4.92 31.73
C ASN A 204 -9.46 -4.83 32.00
N ASN A 205 -10.09 -3.69 31.69
CA ASN A 205 -11.51 -3.43 31.92
C ASN A 205 -12.41 -3.74 30.70
N PHE A 206 -11.86 -4.20 29.58
CA PHE A 206 -12.67 -4.74 28.48
C PHE A 206 -12.90 -6.25 28.67
N THR A 207 -14.10 -6.73 28.37
CA THR A 207 -14.40 -8.17 28.39
C THR A 207 -14.77 -8.66 27.01
N LEU A 208 -14.20 -9.82 26.65
CA LEU A 208 -14.60 -10.61 25.48
C LEU A 208 -15.90 -11.35 25.80
N ASN A 209 -17.02 -10.61 25.86
CA ASN A 209 -18.33 -11.20 26.16
C ASN A 209 -19.00 -11.82 24.92
N GLY A 210 -18.35 -11.79 23.75
CA GLY A 210 -18.87 -12.31 22.48
C GLY A 210 -19.95 -11.47 21.81
N ASN A 211 -20.40 -10.37 22.42
CA ASN A 211 -21.40 -9.47 21.86
C ASN A 211 -20.78 -8.20 21.25
N GLY A 212 -19.59 -7.83 21.73
CA GLY A 212 -18.90 -6.65 21.26
C GLY A 212 -18.12 -6.87 19.98
N THR A 213 -18.36 -5.98 19.02
CA THR A 213 -17.56 -5.91 17.81
C THR A 213 -16.33 -5.05 18.04
N MET A 214 -15.26 -5.39 17.34
CA MET A 214 -14.03 -4.61 17.30
C MET A 214 -13.69 -4.27 15.85
N THR A 215 -13.10 -3.10 15.64
CA THR A 215 -12.53 -2.75 14.33
C THR A 215 -11.05 -2.45 14.48
N ALA A 216 -10.25 -3.18 13.73
CA ALA A 216 -8.84 -2.89 13.52
C ALA A 216 -8.68 -2.00 12.29
N THR A 217 -7.80 -1.00 12.37
CA THR A 217 -7.34 -0.20 11.23
C THR A 217 -5.83 -0.21 11.22
N ILE A 218 -5.24 -0.56 10.08
CA ILE A 218 -3.79 -0.68 9.93
C ILE A 218 -3.36 0.12 8.72
N THR A 219 -2.31 0.91 8.87
CA THR A 219 -1.73 1.72 7.79
C THR A 219 -0.22 1.52 7.72
N PHE A 220 0.30 1.43 6.51
CA PHE A 220 1.73 1.50 6.24
C PHE A 220 2.02 2.66 5.27
N ASP A 221 2.90 3.57 5.69
CA ASP A 221 3.37 4.68 4.88
C ASP A 221 4.78 4.38 4.34
N ASN A 222 4.89 4.26 3.02
CA ASN A 222 6.15 3.96 2.35
C ASN A 222 7.24 5.04 2.51
N ASN A 223 6.87 6.31 2.77
CA ASN A 223 7.83 7.40 2.92
C ASN A 223 8.56 7.32 4.27
N THR A 224 7.82 6.94 5.31
CA THR A 224 8.33 6.84 6.68
C THR A 224 8.69 5.40 7.07
N SER A 225 8.27 4.41 6.26
CA SER A 225 8.26 2.99 6.60
C SER A 225 7.52 2.67 7.90
N MET A 226 6.60 3.54 8.31
CA MET A 226 5.88 3.40 9.56
C MET A 226 4.62 2.55 9.36
N LEU A 227 4.56 1.45 10.11
CA LEU A 227 3.40 0.60 10.27
C LEU A 227 2.68 1.00 11.56
N VAL A 228 1.39 1.30 11.47
CA VAL A 228 0.55 1.70 12.60
C VAL A 228 -0.70 0.85 12.60
N ALA A 229 -1.04 0.27 13.74
CA ALA A 229 -2.29 -0.44 13.96
C ALA A 229 -3.07 0.20 15.09
N SER A 230 -4.39 0.30 14.91
CA SER A 230 -5.31 0.81 15.92
C SER A 230 -6.49 -0.15 16.07
N LEU A 231 -6.88 -0.43 17.32
CA LEU A 231 -8.05 -1.24 17.66
C LEU A 231 -9.08 -0.39 18.39
N ARG A 232 -10.30 -0.38 17.86
CA ARG A 232 -11.46 0.27 18.48
C ARG A 232 -12.45 -0.77 18.97
N PHE A 233 -12.93 -0.60 20.20
CA PHE A 233 -13.98 -1.41 20.81
C PHE A 233 -15.32 -0.71 20.69
N HIS A 234 -16.28 -1.29 19.95
CA HIS A 234 -17.56 -0.61 19.69
C HIS A 234 -18.50 -0.59 20.90
N ASP A 235 -18.42 -1.60 21.75
CA ASP A 235 -19.23 -1.71 22.98
C ASP A 235 -18.71 -0.83 24.13
N TYR A 236 -17.51 -0.26 23.96
CA TYR A 236 -16.87 0.61 24.93
C TYR A 236 -16.49 1.93 24.26
N PRO A 237 -17.47 2.73 23.81
CA PRO A 237 -17.22 3.91 22.96
C PRO A 237 -16.45 5.02 23.68
N PHE A 238 -16.33 4.97 25.01
CA PHE A 238 -15.55 5.91 25.81
C PHE A 238 -14.08 5.48 25.98
N MET A 239 -13.71 4.26 25.58
CA MET A 239 -12.32 3.84 25.56
C MET A 239 -11.66 4.35 24.27
N GLU A 240 -10.54 5.05 24.44
CA GLU A 240 -9.72 5.45 23.31
C GLU A 240 -9.20 4.20 22.57
N PRO A 241 -9.01 4.27 21.25
CA PRO A 241 -8.42 3.17 20.50
C PRO A 241 -7.03 2.82 21.03
N VAL A 242 -6.74 1.52 21.15
CA VAL A 242 -5.39 1.05 21.48
C VAL A 242 -4.56 1.11 20.22
N VAL A 243 -3.31 1.61 20.30
CA VAL A 243 -2.45 1.84 19.14
C VAL A 243 -1.08 1.24 19.38
N VAL A 244 -0.58 0.50 18.40
CA VAL A 244 0.83 0.05 18.32
C VAL A 244 1.43 0.53 17.01
N SER A 245 2.73 0.80 17.00
CA SER A 245 3.43 1.22 15.78
C SER A 245 4.87 0.74 15.77
N TYR A 246 5.43 0.57 14.57
CA TYR A 246 6.81 0.19 14.37
C TYR A 246 7.31 0.69 13.02
N VAL A 247 8.58 1.10 12.96
CA VAL A 247 9.25 1.46 11.71
C VAL A 247 9.86 0.20 11.12
N LEU A 248 9.27 -0.32 10.04
CA LEU A 248 9.76 -1.52 9.37
C LEU A 248 11.13 -1.23 8.74
N GLN A 249 12.18 -1.82 9.32
CA GLN A 249 13.53 -1.67 8.77
C GLN A 249 13.64 -2.44 7.46
N ASN A 250 14.00 -1.73 6.38
CA ASN A 250 14.17 -2.30 5.04
C ASN A 250 12.98 -3.19 4.59
N PRO A 251 11.77 -2.61 4.38
CA PRO A 251 10.57 -3.41 4.08
C PRO A 251 10.73 -4.39 2.90
N LYS A 252 11.52 -4.01 1.88
CA LYS A 252 11.83 -4.84 0.70
C LYS A 252 12.65 -6.10 1.01
N SER A 253 13.31 -6.20 2.18
CA SER A 253 13.98 -7.43 2.62
C SER A 253 13.11 -8.31 3.51
N LEU A 254 11.99 -7.77 4.02
CA LEU A 254 11.09 -8.49 4.92
C LEU A 254 10.03 -9.30 4.17
N LEU A 255 9.65 -8.87 2.97
CA LEU A 255 8.58 -9.45 2.17
C LEU A 255 9.01 -9.56 0.69
N LEU A 256 8.28 -10.34 -0.09
CA LEU A 256 8.46 -10.45 -1.54
C LEU A 256 7.82 -9.27 -2.30
N GLN A 257 8.18 -9.10 -3.57
CA GLN A 257 7.60 -8.09 -4.46
C GLN A 257 6.07 -8.19 -4.53
N GLU A 258 5.55 -9.41 -4.55
CA GLU A 258 4.12 -9.71 -4.47
C GLU A 258 3.81 -10.47 -3.18
N VAL A 259 2.79 -10.00 -2.47
CA VAL A 259 2.38 -10.56 -1.18
C VAL A 259 0.95 -11.05 -1.22
N ALA A 260 0.67 -12.07 -0.41
CA ALA A 260 -0.67 -12.38 0.04
C ALA A 260 -0.98 -11.48 1.25
N VAL A 261 -2.19 -10.91 1.27
CA VAL A 261 -2.74 -10.20 2.44
C VAL A 261 -3.93 -10.99 2.96
N GLY A 262 -4.05 -11.10 4.28
CA GLY A 262 -5.11 -11.90 4.87
C GLY A 262 -5.27 -11.71 6.38
N LEU A 263 -6.25 -12.43 6.90
CA LEU A 263 -6.55 -12.55 8.31
C LEU A 263 -6.33 -14.00 8.73
N SER A 264 -5.75 -14.21 9.89
CA SER A 264 -5.42 -15.51 10.47
C SER A 264 -5.92 -15.55 11.91
N ALA A 265 -6.27 -16.74 12.40
CA ALA A 265 -6.58 -16.94 13.81
C ALA A 265 -6.35 -18.39 14.19
N SER A 266 -6.24 -18.64 15.50
CA SER A 266 -6.07 -19.98 16.04
C SER A 266 -6.65 -20.12 17.43
N THR A 267 -6.85 -21.38 17.82
CA THR A 267 -7.17 -21.80 19.18
C THR A 267 -6.15 -22.83 19.64
N GLY A 268 -6.08 -23.04 20.96
CA GLY A 268 -5.22 -24.01 21.60
C GLY A 268 -6.00 -24.89 22.56
N ALA A 269 -5.46 -25.09 23.77
CA ALA A 269 -6.17 -25.76 24.85
C ALA A 269 -7.37 -24.92 25.37
N SER A 270 -7.18 -23.60 25.36
CA SER A 270 -8.21 -22.59 25.56
C SER A 270 -8.83 -22.22 24.20
N ILE A 271 -10.11 -21.83 24.22
CA ILE A 271 -10.90 -21.69 22.98
C ILE A 271 -11.69 -20.38 22.97
N GLU A 272 -11.70 -19.76 21.81
CA GLU A 272 -12.60 -18.67 21.44
C GLU A 272 -12.95 -18.76 19.95
N LEU A 273 -14.06 -18.14 19.54
CA LEU A 273 -14.41 -18.02 18.13
C LEU A 273 -13.87 -16.71 17.56
N HIS A 274 -13.40 -16.78 16.32
CA HIS A 274 -12.80 -15.67 15.60
C HIS A 274 -13.60 -15.37 14.34
N ARG A 275 -14.51 -14.39 14.42
CA ARG A 275 -15.50 -14.12 13.37
C ARG A 275 -15.25 -12.81 12.68
N ILE A 276 -15.06 -12.84 11.36
CA ILE A 276 -14.88 -11.65 10.54
C ILE A 276 -16.20 -11.25 9.90
N LEU A 277 -16.60 -10.00 10.09
CA LEU A 277 -17.86 -9.43 9.60
C LEU A 277 -17.65 -8.60 8.33
N ALA A 278 -16.53 -7.86 8.27
CA ALA A 278 -16.17 -7.05 7.11
C ALA A 278 -14.64 -6.89 7.04
N TRP A 279 -14.12 -6.72 5.83
CA TRP A 279 -12.70 -6.50 5.59
C TRP A 279 -12.49 -5.68 4.32
N SER A 280 -11.74 -4.58 4.41
CA SER A 280 -11.34 -3.75 3.29
C SER A 280 -9.83 -3.57 3.27
N PHE A 281 -9.29 -3.41 2.07
CA PHE A 281 -7.88 -3.18 1.83
C PHE A 281 -7.72 -2.21 0.66
N ASN A 282 -6.72 -1.35 0.75
CA ASN A 282 -6.31 -0.46 -0.32
C ASN A 282 -4.79 -0.35 -0.31
N SER A 283 -4.17 -0.50 -1.47
CA SER A 283 -2.74 -0.28 -1.66
C SER A 283 -2.48 0.53 -2.92
N THR A 284 -1.41 1.33 -2.88
CA THR A 284 -0.94 2.13 -4.00
C THR A 284 0.57 2.01 -4.09
N LEU A 285 1.09 1.51 -5.21
CA LEU A 285 2.51 1.70 -5.56
C LEU A 285 2.70 3.15 -5.96
N ALA A 286 3.58 3.86 -5.26
CA ALA A 286 3.91 5.24 -5.60
C ALA A 286 4.44 5.32 -7.04
N ALA A 287 4.14 6.38 -7.77
CA ALA A 287 4.73 6.56 -9.10
C ALA A 287 6.25 6.78 -8.96
N ALA A 288 7.04 6.19 -9.86
CA ALA A 288 8.48 6.43 -9.91
C ALA A 288 8.75 7.94 -10.03
N PRO A 289 9.75 8.49 -9.29
CA PRO A 289 10.13 9.89 -9.45
C PRO A 289 10.49 10.17 -10.91
N LEU A 290 9.91 11.23 -11.50
CA LEU A 290 10.28 11.63 -12.86
C LEU A 290 11.79 11.92 -12.93
N PRO A 291 12.50 11.48 -13.98
CA PRO A 291 13.91 11.78 -14.12
C PRO A 291 14.12 13.30 -14.11
N HIS A 292 15.09 13.75 -13.31
CA HIS A 292 15.42 15.16 -13.15
C HIS A 292 15.80 15.74 -14.53
N ARG A 293 14.96 16.62 -15.08
CA ARG A 293 15.25 17.31 -16.35
C ARG A 293 16.35 18.33 -16.11
N GLU A 294 17.60 17.99 -16.43
CA GLU A 294 18.65 19.00 -16.55
C GLU A 294 18.26 20.00 -17.65
N ARG A 295 18.09 21.28 -17.28
CA ARG A 295 18.00 22.37 -18.24
C ARG A 295 19.40 22.61 -18.80
N LYS A 296 19.71 22.05 -19.97
CA LYS A 296 20.86 22.50 -20.76
C LYS A 296 20.56 23.89 -21.32
N SER A 297 21.18 24.92 -20.75
CA SER A 297 21.18 26.28 -21.32
C SER A 297 22.03 26.29 -22.58
N ILE A 298 21.41 26.52 -23.74
CA ILE A 298 22.11 26.72 -25.01
C ILE A 298 22.50 28.20 -25.09
N PHE A 299 23.79 28.51 -24.97
CA PHE A 299 24.31 29.85 -25.27
C PHE A 299 24.51 29.96 -26.79
N MET A 300 23.70 30.80 -27.45
CA MET A 300 23.93 31.20 -28.85
C MET A 300 24.99 32.31 -28.88
N ALA A 301 26.18 32.00 -29.40
CA ALA A 301 27.20 33.01 -29.68
C ALA A 301 26.81 33.79 -30.94
N ALA A 302 26.60 35.11 -30.79
CA ALA A 302 26.42 36.00 -31.93
C ALA A 302 27.75 36.19 -32.66
N VAL A 303 27.83 35.81 -33.93
CA VAL A 303 28.98 36.08 -34.79
C VAL A 303 28.83 37.49 -35.38
N ALA A 304 29.67 38.42 -34.95
CA ALA A 304 29.77 39.75 -35.56
C ALA A 304 30.65 39.68 -36.81
N ALA A 305 30.11 40.04 -37.97
CA ALA A 305 30.89 40.22 -39.19
C ALA A 305 31.52 41.62 -39.23
N PRO A 306 32.79 41.78 -39.62
CA PRO A 306 33.43 43.09 -39.72
C PRO A 306 32.99 43.80 -41.01
N ILE A 307 32.58 45.06 -40.88
CA ILE A 307 32.32 45.95 -42.02
C ILE A 307 33.67 46.54 -42.46
N LEU A 308 34.09 46.21 -43.68
CA LEU A 308 35.25 46.82 -44.32
C LEU A 308 34.80 48.10 -45.07
N ALA A 309 35.15 49.27 -44.54
CA ALA A 309 34.97 50.53 -45.25
C ALA A 309 36.16 50.76 -46.19
N VAL A 310 35.89 50.81 -47.50
CA VAL A 310 36.86 51.25 -48.52
C VAL A 310 36.68 52.76 -48.69
N PHE A 311 37.72 53.53 -48.37
CA PHE A 311 37.80 54.95 -48.71
C PHE A 311 38.45 55.10 -50.10
N ILE A 312 37.79 55.84 -51.00
CA ILE A 312 38.42 56.49 -52.17
C ILE A 312 38.04 57.96 -52.10
#